data_AF-K1SU50-F1
#
_entry.id   AF-K1SU50-F1
#
_cell.length_a   1.000
_cell.length_b   1.000
_cell.length_c   1.000
_cell.angle_alpha   90.00
_cell.angle_beta   90.00
_cell.angle_gamma   90.00
#
_symmetry.space_group_name_H-M   'P 1'
#
loop_
_entity.id
_entity.type
_entity.pdbx_description
1 polymer ?
#
loop_
_entity_poly.entity_id
_entity_poly.type
_entity_poly.pdbx_seq_one_letter_code
_entity_poly.pdbx_strand_id
1 'polypeptide(L)'
;LTAKAGDCTDESRIRKVDKANPDYVLQEEGAVINWFEIETPPGYMSVNDTIGDILATAKGKLLALKILKMVRANMKKNKGKSTGGMADMAKGMKINKSIIEMGKGFSVKRVCMMAGGLFTKEQILEINASLNKIKKKTE
;
A
#
# COMPACT_ATOMS: atom_id res chain seq x y z
N LEU A 1 -28.40 15.22 17.63
CA LEU A 1 -28.91 13.88 17.28
C LEU A 1 -28.98 13.11 18.59
N THR A 2 -30.07 12.41 18.83
CA THR A 2 -30.27 11.65 20.06
C THR A 2 -30.65 10.23 19.66
N ALA A 3 -29.84 9.25 20.06
CA ALA A 3 -30.13 7.84 19.87
C ALA A 3 -30.85 7.30 21.13
N LYS A 4 -31.87 6.47 20.93
CA LYS A 4 -32.64 5.84 22.02
C LYS A 4 -32.83 4.35 21.76
N ALA A 5 -32.61 3.54 22.80
CA ALA A 5 -32.84 2.09 22.80
C ALA A 5 -33.45 1.68 24.15
N GLY A 6 -34.78 1.59 24.21
CA GLY A 6 -35.50 1.46 25.48
C GLY A 6 -35.21 2.67 26.38
N ASP A 7 -34.73 2.41 27.59
CA ASP A 7 -34.36 3.44 28.57
C ASP A 7 -32.96 4.03 28.33
N CYS A 8 -32.15 3.43 27.44
CA CYS A 8 -30.83 3.94 27.12
C CYS A 8 -30.92 5.11 26.14
N THR A 9 -30.17 6.18 26.42
CA THR A 9 -30.10 7.39 25.56
C THR A 9 -28.65 7.84 25.36
N ASP A 10 -28.32 8.27 24.15
CA ASP A 10 -27.03 8.87 23.78
C ASP A 10 -27.22 10.12 22.91
N GLU A 11 -26.30 11.08 22.96
CA GLU A 11 -26.39 12.36 22.26
C GLU A 11 -25.13 12.70 21.47
N SER A 12 -25.33 13.23 20.26
CA SER A 12 -24.26 13.81 19.44
C SER A 12 -24.70 15.11 18.77
N ARG A 13 -23.74 15.92 18.31
CA ARG A 13 -23.99 17.22 17.67
C ARG A 13 -23.41 17.22 16.27
N ILE A 14 -24.17 17.75 15.32
CA ILE A 14 -23.71 18.05 13.96
C ILE A 14 -23.79 19.55 13.74
N ARG A 15 -22.84 20.11 12.99
CA ARG A 15 -22.78 21.54 12.67
C ARG A 15 -22.64 21.70 11.16
N LYS A 16 -23.52 22.47 10.53
CA LYS A 16 -23.34 22.88 9.13
C LYS A 16 -22.09 23.75 9.03
N VAL A 17 -21.24 23.42 8.07
CA VAL A 17 -20.03 24.20 7.74
C VAL A 17 -20.04 24.53 6.25
N ASP A 18 -19.41 25.64 5.88
CA ASP A 18 -19.31 26.06 4.47
C ASP A 18 -18.15 25.39 3.73
N LYS A 19 -17.12 24.97 4.47
CA LYS A 19 -15.95 24.24 3.97
C LYS A 19 -15.67 23.03 4.87
N ALA A 20 -15.09 21.98 4.30
CA ALA A 20 -14.67 20.79 5.05
C ALA A 20 -13.62 21.14 6.11
N ASN A 21 -13.67 20.48 7.26
CA ASN A 21 -12.66 20.66 8.32
C ASN A 21 -11.39 19.86 7.97
N PRO A 22 -10.25 20.50 7.70
CA PRO A 22 -9.02 19.80 7.36
C PRO A 22 -8.50 18.89 8.48
N ASP A 23 -8.86 19.14 9.74
CA ASP A 23 -8.48 18.30 10.89
C ASP A 23 -9.12 16.90 10.85
N TYR A 24 -10.23 16.75 10.10
CA TYR A 24 -10.90 15.47 9.88
C TYR A 24 -10.51 14.81 8.56
N VAL A 25 -9.56 15.40 7.83
CA VAL A 25 -9.05 14.87 6.57
C VAL A 25 -7.64 14.34 6.82
N LEU A 26 -7.42 13.07 6.52
CA LEU A 26 -6.07 12.52 6.48
C LEU A 26 -5.28 13.27 5.40
N GLN A 27 -4.31 14.08 5.82
CA GLN A 27 -3.48 14.91 4.93
C GLN A 27 -2.35 14.12 4.28
N GLU A 28 -2.19 12.83 4.59
CA GLU A 28 -1.13 12.01 4.01
C GLU A 28 -1.36 11.83 2.50
N GLU A 29 -0.46 12.39 1.71
CA GLU A 29 -0.28 12.08 0.29
C GLU A 29 0.32 10.66 0.12
N GLY A 30 -0.37 9.66 0.65
CA GLY A 30 -0.15 8.27 0.33
C GLY A 30 -1.04 7.85 -0.83
N ALA A 31 -0.57 6.93 -1.68
CA ALA A 31 -1.44 6.28 -2.66
C ALA A 31 -2.48 5.41 -1.93
N VAL A 32 -3.55 6.03 -1.43
CA VAL A 32 -4.74 5.34 -0.93
C VAL A 32 -5.39 4.69 -2.15
N ILE A 33 -5.23 3.38 -2.25
CA ILE A 33 -5.87 2.58 -3.29
C ILE A 33 -7.03 1.86 -2.69
N ASN A 34 -8.20 2.17 -3.23
CA ASN A 34 -9.43 1.55 -2.81
C ASN A 34 -9.42 0.07 -3.21
N TRP A 35 -10.06 -0.74 -2.39
CA TRP A 35 -10.14 -2.18 -2.61
C TRP A 35 -10.88 -2.55 -3.91
N PHE A 36 -11.81 -1.70 -4.37
CA PHE A 36 -12.53 -1.89 -5.64
C PHE A 36 -11.70 -1.53 -6.89
N GLU A 37 -10.55 -0.87 -6.73
CA GLU A 37 -9.67 -0.52 -7.86
C GLU A 37 -8.68 -1.64 -8.18
N ILE A 38 -8.58 -2.64 -7.29
CA ILE A 38 -7.64 -3.75 -7.39
C ILE A 38 -8.38 -4.95 -7.98
N GLU A 39 -8.13 -5.21 -9.26
CA GLU A 39 -8.60 -6.44 -9.91
C GLU A 39 -7.88 -7.66 -9.31
N THR A 40 -8.63 -8.68 -8.90
CA THR A 40 -8.09 -9.90 -8.28
C THR A 40 -8.67 -11.17 -8.94
N PRO A 41 -8.22 -11.50 -10.17
CA PRO A 41 -8.77 -12.65 -10.90
C PRO A 41 -8.53 -13.96 -10.13
N PRO A 42 -9.53 -14.84 -10.01
CA PRO A 42 -9.37 -16.12 -9.31
C PRO A 42 -8.20 -16.93 -9.87
N GLY A 43 -7.34 -17.44 -8.98
CA GLY A 43 -6.17 -18.24 -9.35
C GLY A 43 -4.95 -17.44 -9.84
N TYR A 44 -5.02 -16.11 -9.87
CA TYR A 44 -3.90 -15.23 -10.25
C TYR A 44 -3.43 -14.38 -9.07
N MET A 45 -2.16 -13.96 -9.12
CA MET A 45 -1.56 -13.12 -8.09
C MET A 45 -2.06 -11.68 -8.19
N SER A 46 -1.95 -10.93 -7.10
CA SER A 46 -2.37 -9.53 -6.97
C SER A 46 -1.47 -8.81 -5.98
N VAL A 47 -1.60 -7.48 -5.86
CA VAL A 47 -0.87 -6.70 -4.83
C VAL A 47 -1.25 -7.07 -3.39
N ASN A 48 -2.31 -7.86 -3.20
CA ASN A 48 -2.71 -8.37 -1.89
C ASN A 48 -1.90 -9.61 -1.47
N ASP A 49 -1.23 -10.29 -2.40
CA ASP A 49 -0.38 -11.45 -2.09
C ASP A 49 0.95 -11.00 -1.47
N THR A 50 1.57 -11.90 -0.70
CA THR A 50 2.82 -11.59 0.01
C THR A 50 4.00 -11.53 -0.95
N ILE A 51 5.02 -10.75 -0.59
CA ILE A 51 6.28 -10.72 -1.34
C ILE A 51 6.90 -12.13 -1.38
N GLY A 52 6.78 -12.91 -0.30
CA GLY A 52 7.22 -14.31 -0.26
C GLY A 52 6.58 -15.17 -1.34
N ASP A 53 5.24 -15.13 -1.45
CA ASP A 53 4.49 -15.91 -2.44
C ASP A 53 4.90 -15.54 -3.87
N ILE A 54 5.02 -14.24 -4.14
CA ILE A 54 5.42 -13.73 -5.47
C ILE A 54 6.82 -14.24 -5.82
N LEU A 55 7.76 -14.12 -4.90
CA LEU A 55 9.14 -14.60 -5.09
C LEU A 55 9.23 -16.13 -5.17
N ALA A 56 8.21 -16.87 -4.77
CA ALA A 56 8.16 -18.33 -4.93
C ALA A 56 7.92 -18.77 -6.39
N THR A 57 7.54 -17.85 -7.29
CA THR A 57 7.31 -18.12 -8.72
C THR A 57 8.42 -17.53 -9.61
N ALA A 58 8.75 -18.19 -10.73
CA ALA A 58 9.76 -17.67 -11.66
C ALA A 58 9.35 -16.32 -12.28
N LYS A 59 8.08 -16.19 -12.68
CA LYS A 59 7.53 -14.94 -13.23
C LYS A 59 7.50 -13.82 -12.17
N GLY A 60 7.21 -14.16 -10.92
CA GLY A 60 7.18 -13.19 -9.82
C GLY A 60 8.58 -12.67 -9.46
N LYS A 61 9.62 -13.52 -9.48
CA LYS A 61 11.02 -13.06 -9.36
C LYS A 61 11.40 -12.07 -10.47
N LEU A 62 11.00 -12.34 -11.72
CA LEU A 62 11.25 -11.43 -12.83
C LEU A 62 10.52 -10.09 -12.67
N LEU A 63 9.27 -10.13 -12.19
CA LEU A 63 8.51 -8.93 -11.88
C LEU A 63 9.14 -8.13 -10.74
N ALA A 64 9.62 -8.80 -9.69
CA ALA A 64 10.32 -8.14 -8.58
C ALA A 64 11.56 -7.36 -9.05
N LEU A 65 12.30 -7.87 -10.04
CA LEU A 65 13.40 -7.13 -10.66
C LEU A 65 12.93 -5.86 -11.40
N LYS A 66 11.77 -5.90 -12.05
CA LYS A 66 11.16 -4.72 -12.69
C LYS A 66 10.71 -3.70 -11.64
N ILE A 67 10.07 -4.15 -10.57
CA ILE A 67 9.64 -3.29 -9.45
C ILE A 67 10.87 -2.64 -8.79
N LEU A 68 11.97 -3.37 -8.59
CA LEU A 68 13.21 -2.81 -8.04
C LEU A 68 13.79 -1.68 -8.92
N LYS A 69 13.70 -1.81 -10.24
CA LYS A 69 14.09 -0.73 -11.17
C LYS A 69 13.17 0.49 -11.01
N MET A 70 11.86 0.27 -10.88
CA MET A 70 10.87 1.33 -10.63
C MET A 70 11.14 2.07 -9.30
N VAL A 71 11.41 1.33 -8.22
CA VAL A 71 11.81 1.89 -6.91
C VAL A 71 13.02 2.80 -7.05
N ARG A 72 14.09 2.33 -7.71
CA ARG A 72 15.30 3.14 -7.91
C ARG A 72 15.02 4.41 -8.70
N ALA A 73 14.18 4.33 -9.73
CA ALA A 73 13.78 5.49 -10.52
C ALA A 73 12.97 6.50 -9.70
N ASN A 74 11.99 6.04 -8.92
CA ASN A 74 11.16 6.89 -8.06
C ASN A 74 11.98 7.52 -6.93
N MET A 75 12.88 6.78 -6.29
CA MET A 75 13.80 7.30 -5.27
C MET A 75 14.72 8.39 -5.84
N LYS A 76 15.18 8.25 -7.08
CA LYS A 76 15.99 9.28 -7.76
C LYS A 76 15.17 10.53 -8.08
N LYS A 77 13.90 10.37 -8.51
CA LYS A 77 12.98 11.50 -8.77
C LYS A 77 12.58 12.24 -7.50
N ASN A 78 12.42 11.53 -6.39
CA ASN A 78 12.00 12.09 -5.09
C ASN A 78 13.19 12.49 -4.21
N LYS A 79 14.41 12.58 -4.76
CA LYS A 79 15.62 12.91 -4.00
C LYS A 79 15.51 14.34 -3.45
N GLY A 80 15.34 14.45 -2.12
CA GLY A 80 15.21 15.74 -1.41
C GLY A 80 13.80 16.08 -0.92
N LYS A 81 12.78 15.30 -1.30
CA LYS A 81 11.43 15.39 -0.72
C LYS A 81 11.28 14.36 0.39
N SER A 82 10.65 14.73 1.51
CA SER A 82 10.22 13.76 2.51
C SER A 82 9.05 12.98 1.92
N THR A 83 9.21 11.65 1.89
CA THR A 83 8.15 10.69 1.61
C THR A 83 7.18 10.53 2.81
N GLY A 84 7.52 11.05 3.99
CA GLY A 84 6.67 10.95 5.20
C GLY A 84 6.46 9.53 5.74
N GLY A 85 6.99 8.51 5.07
CA GLY A 85 6.83 7.09 5.41
C GLY A 85 8.11 6.41 5.93
N MET A 86 8.05 5.08 6.08
CA MET A 86 9.18 4.27 6.56
C MET A 86 10.42 4.37 5.68
N ALA A 87 10.30 4.83 4.42
CA ALA A 87 11.44 5.11 3.55
C ALA A 87 12.33 6.24 4.08
N ASP A 88 11.76 7.25 4.76
CA ASP A 88 12.54 8.30 5.43
C ASP A 88 13.13 7.82 6.75
N MET A 89 12.41 7.00 7.53
CA MET A 89 12.94 6.40 8.77
C MET A 89 14.05 5.37 8.51
N ALA A 90 14.03 4.70 7.35
CA ALA A 90 15.04 3.74 6.95
C ALA A 90 16.35 4.41 6.48
N LYS A 91 16.41 5.74 6.32
CA LYS A 91 17.66 6.46 6.00
C LYS A 91 18.65 6.28 7.16
N GLY A 92 19.62 5.38 6.97
CA GLY A 92 20.66 5.06 7.96
C GLY A 92 20.50 3.71 8.64
N MET A 93 19.39 3.01 8.44
CA MET A 93 19.19 1.65 8.95
C MET A 93 19.83 0.64 7.99
N LYS A 94 20.73 -0.22 8.51
CA LYS A 94 21.33 -1.29 7.69
C LYS A 94 20.29 -2.38 7.44
N ILE A 95 19.94 -2.61 6.18
CA ILE A 95 19.09 -3.72 5.77
C ILE A 95 19.78 -5.02 6.18
N ASN A 96 19.19 -5.78 7.10
CA ASN A 96 19.70 -7.07 7.55
C ASN A 96 18.75 -8.21 7.12
N LYS A 97 19.18 -9.47 7.27
CA LYS A 97 18.37 -10.64 6.89
C LYS A 97 17.01 -10.69 7.59
N SER A 98 16.94 -10.28 8.86
CA SER A 98 15.67 -10.26 9.62
C SER A 98 14.64 -9.30 9.02
N ILE A 99 15.08 -8.08 8.64
CA ILE A 99 14.22 -7.10 7.96
C ILE A 99 13.75 -7.64 6.61
N ILE A 100 14.60 -8.36 5.87
CA ILE A 100 14.23 -8.96 4.59
C ILE A 100 13.20 -10.08 4.78
N GLU A 101 13.40 -10.99 5.75
CA GLU A 101 12.45 -12.07 6.03
C GLU A 101 11.11 -11.52 6.52
N MET A 102 11.12 -10.53 7.41
CA MET A 102 9.90 -9.81 7.80
C MET A 102 9.22 -9.16 6.59
N GLY A 103 10.01 -8.54 5.71
CA GLY A 103 9.53 -7.92 4.47
C GLY A 103 8.79 -8.91 3.55
N LYS A 104 9.22 -10.17 3.49
CA LYS A 104 8.55 -11.21 2.69
C LYS A 104 7.13 -11.50 3.17
N GLY A 105 6.85 -11.33 4.46
CA GLY A 105 5.53 -11.55 5.04
C GLY A 105 4.52 -10.44 4.74
N PHE A 106 4.96 -9.28 4.25
CA PHE A 106 4.06 -8.20 3.86
C PHE A 106 3.51 -8.40 2.44
N SER A 107 2.26 -7.96 2.25
CA SER A 107 1.71 -7.80 0.90
C SER A 107 2.40 -6.65 0.16
N VAL A 108 2.40 -6.73 -1.17
CA VAL A 108 2.91 -5.64 -2.01
C VAL A 108 2.21 -4.32 -1.71
N LYS A 109 0.88 -4.37 -1.55
CA LYS A 109 0.05 -3.21 -1.18
C LYS A 109 0.56 -2.57 0.11
N ARG A 110 0.84 -3.37 1.14
CA ARG A 110 1.31 -2.86 2.44
C ARG A 110 2.67 -2.20 2.34
N VAL A 111 3.60 -2.78 1.58
CA VAL A 111 4.91 -2.17 1.35
C VAL A 111 4.80 -0.86 0.57
N CYS A 112 3.95 -0.80 -0.46
CA CYS A 112 3.72 0.44 -1.22
C CYS A 112 3.12 1.56 -0.35
N MET A 113 2.17 1.24 0.55
CA MET A 113 1.60 2.20 1.50
C MET A 113 2.65 2.70 2.51
N MET A 114 3.44 1.78 3.08
CA MET A 114 4.51 2.14 4.03
C MET A 114 5.63 2.98 3.40
N ALA A 115 5.77 2.92 2.08
CA ALA A 115 6.76 3.70 1.34
C ALA A 115 6.39 5.19 1.19
N GLY A 116 5.25 5.65 1.70
CA GLY A 116 4.93 7.07 1.86
C GLY A 116 4.96 7.85 0.54
N GLY A 117 4.07 7.54 -0.39
CA GLY A 117 4.01 8.25 -1.68
C GLY A 117 5.17 7.98 -2.64
N LEU A 118 6.08 7.03 -2.31
CA LEU A 118 7.13 6.59 -3.25
C LEU A 118 6.55 6.01 -4.55
N PHE A 119 5.36 5.43 -4.48
CA PHE A 119 4.62 4.93 -5.64
C PHE A 119 3.36 5.75 -5.83
N THR A 120 3.06 6.09 -7.09
CA THR A 120 1.74 6.63 -7.43
C THR A 120 0.70 5.52 -7.45
N LYS A 121 -0.58 5.91 -7.41
CA LYS A 121 -1.70 4.98 -7.53
C LYS A 121 -1.59 4.14 -8.82
N GLU A 122 -1.30 4.79 -9.93
CA GLU A 122 -1.20 4.18 -11.26
C GLU A 122 -0.08 3.14 -11.32
N GLN A 123 1.06 3.43 -10.68
CA GLN A 123 2.17 2.47 -10.60
C GLN A 123 1.78 1.21 -9.83
N ILE A 124 1.02 1.34 -8.74
CA ILE A 124 0.56 0.17 -7.98
C ILE A 124 -0.49 -0.62 -8.77
N LEU A 125 -1.37 0.05 -9.52
CA LEU A 125 -2.32 -0.62 -10.42
C LEU A 125 -1.61 -1.33 -11.59
N GLU A 126 -0.54 -0.76 -12.13
CA GLU A 126 0.30 -1.41 -13.15
C GLU A 126 1.01 -2.67 -12.60
N ILE A 127 1.51 -2.58 -11.37
CA ILE A 127 2.07 -3.72 -10.65
C ILE A 127 0.99 -4.80 -10.49
N ASN A 128 -0.22 -4.44 -10.09
CA ASN A 128 -1.34 -5.36 -9.95
C ASN A 128 -1.70 -6.04 -11.29
N ALA A 129 -1.84 -5.28 -12.37
CA ALA A 129 -2.11 -5.83 -13.70
C ALA A 129 -1.00 -6.79 -14.18
N SER A 130 0.25 -6.56 -13.77
CA SER A 130 1.36 -7.48 -14.05
C SER A 130 1.29 -8.75 -13.20
N LEU A 131 0.89 -8.64 -11.94
CA LEU A 131 0.67 -9.77 -11.03
C LEU A 131 -0.50 -10.65 -11.50
N ASN A 132 -1.57 -10.04 -12.03
CA ASN A 132 -2.74 -10.74 -12.58
C ASN A 132 -2.40 -11.64 -13.78
N LYS A 133 -1.16 -11.58 -14.32
CA LYS A 133 -0.66 -12.47 -15.39
C LYS A 133 0.13 -13.67 -14.85
N ILE A 134 0.28 -13.75 -13.53
CA ILE A 134 1.02 -14.80 -12.83
C ILE A 134 0.01 -15.68 -12.11
N LYS A 135 0.00 -16.97 -12.43
CA LYS A 135 -0.83 -17.94 -11.70
C LYS A 135 -0.28 -18.11 -10.29
N LYS A 136 -1.18 -18.20 -9.32
CA LYS A 136 -0.83 -18.67 -7.98
C LYS A 136 -0.32 -20.11 -8.08
N LYS A 137 0.55 -20.50 -7.16
CA LYS A 137 0.82 -21.93 -6.99
C LYS A 137 -0.49 -22.57 -6.56
N THR A 138 -0.94 -23.56 -7.31
CA THR A 138 -1.99 -24.46 -6.85
C THR A 138 -1.37 -25.27 -5.71
N GLU A 139 -2.00 -25.25 -4.53
CA GLU A 139 -1.67 -26.23 -3.48
C GLU A 139 -2.03 -27.65 -3.95
#